data_AF-A0A1H2D9N9-F1
#
_entry.id   AF-A0A1H2D9N9-F1
#
_cell.length_a   1.000
_cell.length_b   1.000
_cell.length_c   1.000
_cell.angle_alpha   90.00
_cell.angle_beta   90.00
_cell.angle_gamma   90.00
#
_symmetry.space_group_name_H-M   'P 1'
#
loop_
_entity.id
_entity.type
_entity.pdbx_description
1 polymer ?
#
loop_
_entity_poly.entity_id
_entity_poly.type
_entity_poly.pdbx_seq_one_letter_code
_entity_poly.pdbx_strand_id
1 'polypeptide(L)'
;MQLAWLRRPGTLMVITSAPTYVATGELLRVISPLDLTPARFLGAALVIGLYLLIRRRRLVARRGDLLRAFGVSAIGYAAYGTLLNLGQTTVPAGTTSLLLNTSPVFALILGRLLLGERITPRGIAGTIVAMTGVAMVAVFGGGRLGLDWNALIILFAAFILALYLIWQQPLLSRIPAIEMVFWGCLWGGLLTLPLAPFDLHLTAWQGRTWLALAALVLVSTALAYVFWARSLAETSVAEGGSLLFAVPLISITLGWLLLDETPAPAAVIGGCIAVAGVMLVSRSAAPVSEPGLGPVAEDIVDLTLTATDNAAITAAVGQAVDQIGARLATVSLWRPESRDLVRIYTSMPEVYRPGGVSAGLGADWIEQCVVRRESYLTDDPGDLESDAFEHHDTLTALRLGAAINAVVTRDGRFLGCLNLLHTPGSYTAADLRIADAVAADLAEILARLTLEPARHLNA
;
A
#
# COMPACT_ATOMS: atom_id res chain seq x y z
N MET A 1 18.19 -18.18 10.68
CA MET A 1 16.76 -17.81 10.60
C MET A 1 16.45 -16.71 11.63
N GLN A 2 17.05 -15.53 11.53
CA GLN A 2 16.78 -14.43 12.48
C GLN A 2 16.91 -13.10 11.72
N LEU A 3 15.87 -12.24 11.81
CA LEU A 3 15.79 -10.87 11.28
C LEU A 3 15.41 -10.65 9.80
N ALA A 4 14.80 -11.63 9.10
CA ALA A 4 14.25 -11.39 7.76
C ALA A 4 13.19 -10.27 7.72
N TRP A 5 12.47 -10.06 8.83
CA TRP A 5 11.46 -9.00 8.97
C TRP A 5 12.06 -7.58 8.99
N LEU A 6 13.30 -7.40 9.47
CA LEU A 6 14.00 -6.10 9.44
C LEU A 6 14.34 -5.62 8.02
N ARG A 7 14.27 -6.51 7.02
CA ARG A 7 14.51 -6.15 5.62
C ARG A 7 13.26 -5.64 4.91
N ARG A 8 12.07 -5.74 5.53
CA ARG A 8 10.83 -5.23 4.93
C ARG A 8 10.84 -3.70 4.93
N PRO A 9 10.63 -3.03 3.78
CA PRO A 9 10.61 -1.57 3.70
C PRO A 9 9.67 -0.91 4.71
N GLY A 10 8.50 -1.51 4.96
CA GLY A 10 7.54 -1.03 5.95
C GLY A 10 8.06 -1.00 7.39
N THR A 11 8.81 -2.01 7.82
CA THR A 11 9.41 -2.02 9.17
C THR A 11 10.49 -0.95 9.31
N LEU A 12 11.35 -0.81 8.29
CA LEU A 12 12.39 0.22 8.28
C LEU A 12 11.78 1.61 8.28
N MET A 13 10.65 1.80 7.58
CA MET A 13 9.89 3.03 7.59
C MET A 13 9.39 3.39 9.01
N VAL A 14 8.85 2.44 9.78
CA VAL A 14 8.41 2.71 11.16
C VAL A 14 9.58 3.15 12.05
N ILE A 15 10.70 2.42 12.00
CA ILE A 15 11.88 2.70 12.84
C ILE A 15 12.46 4.08 12.50
N THR A 16 12.53 4.42 11.21
CA THR A 16 13.12 5.68 10.75
C THR A 16 12.18 6.87 10.91
N SER A 17 10.86 6.66 10.84
CA SER A 17 9.85 7.71 11.03
C SER A 17 9.57 8.03 12.50
N ALA A 18 9.75 7.09 13.42
CA ALA A 18 9.41 7.30 14.83
C ALA A 18 10.10 8.50 15.52
N PRO A 19 11.39 8.81 15.27
CA PRO A 19 12.03 9.98 15.85
C PRO A 19 11.50 11.34 15.33
N THR A 20 10.68 11.35 14.26
CA THR A 20 10.22 12.59 13.61
C THR A 20 9.66 13.59 14.62
N TYR A 21 8.69 13.17 15.42
CA TYR A 21 7.98 14.08 16.32
C TYR A 21 8.90 14.58 17.43
N VAL A 22 9.76 13.72 17.97
CA VAL A 22 10.68 14.13 19.02
C VAL A 22 11.74 15.10 18.50
N ALA A 23 12.30 14.84 17.32
CA ALA A 23 13.24 15.75 16.67
C ALA A 23 12.59 17.10 16.32
N THR A 24 11.36 17.08 15.79
CA THR A 24 10.58 18.31 15.55
C THR A 24 10.32 19.07 16.85
N GLY A 25 9.91 18.39 17.92
CA GLY A 25 9.63 19.03 19.22
C GLY A 25 10.87 19.69 19.84
N GLU A 26 12.04 19.07 19.70
CA GLU A 26 13.32 19.68 20.10
C GLU A 26 13.63 20.93 19.29
N LEU A 27 13.47 20.87 17.97
CA LEU A 27 13.79 21.97 17.05
C LEU A 27 12.86 23.17 17.28
N LEU A 28 11.55 22.92 17.44
CA LEU A 28 10.55 23.98 17.65
C LEU A 28 10.76 24.81 18.92
N ARG A 29 11.67 24.41 19.83
CA ARG A 29 12.09 25.22 20.97
C ARG A 29 12.98 26.41 20.59
N VAL A 30 13.64 26.35 19.43
CA VAL A 30 14.68 27.31 19.01
C VAL A 30 14.57 27.76 17.56
N ILE A 31 13.71 27.15 16.75
CA ILE A 31 13.43 27.54 15.37
C ILE A 31 11.93 27.76 15.15
N SER A 32 11.57 28.76 14.34
CA SER A 32 10.18 28.99 13.93
C SER A 32 9.62 27.75 13.21
N PRO A 33 8.35 27.37 13.45
CA PRO A 33 7.72 26.27 12.71
C PRO A 33 7.69 26.49 11.19
N LEU A 34 7.65 27.75 10.73
CA LEU A 34 7.68 28.11 9.31
C LEU A 34 9.08 28.01 8.70
N ASP A 35 10.14 28.20 9.49
CA ASP A 35 11.53 27.98 9.06
C ASP A 35 11.90 26.50 9.04
N LEU A 36 11.31 25.71 9.94
CA LEU A 36 11.63 24.28 10.09
C LEU A 36 11.20 23.47 8.85
N THR A 37 10.07 23.79 8.24
CA THR A 37 9.54 23.05 7.07
C THR A 37 10.49 23.08 5.86
N PRO A 38 10.93 24.27 5.36
CA PRO A 38 11.89 24.32 4.26
C PRO A 38 13.25 23.77 4.67
N ALA A 39 13.73 24.02 5.89
CA ALA A 39 15.00 23.45 6.38
C ALA A 39 14.99 21.90 6.32
N ARG A 40 13.90 21.29 6.78
CA ARG A 40 13.68 19.83 6.74
C ARG A 40 13.69 19.29 5.31
N PHE A 41 12.84 19.83 4.44
CA PHE A 41 12.63 19.25 3.12
C PHE A 41 13.73 19.61 2.12
N LEU A 42 14.26 20.84 2.13
CA LEU A 42 15.41 21.18 1.28
C LEU A 42 16.67 20.43 1.73
N GLY A 43 16.87 20.24 3.04
CA GLY A 43 17.94 19.40 3.56
C GLY A 43 17.83 17.96 3.05
N ALA A 44 16.63 17.36 3.09
CA ALA A 44 16.41 16.01 2.59
C ALA A 44 16.58 15.92 1.06
N ALA A 45 16.10 16.93 0.32
CA ALA A 45 16.28 17.03 -1.12
C ALA A 45 17.77 17.12 -1.51
N LEU A 46 18.57 17.88 -0.75
CA LEU A 46 20.02 17.98 -0.94
C LEU A 46 20.70 16.62 -0.74
N VAL A 47 20.36 15.91 0.34
CA VAL A 47 20.93 14.59 0.66
C VAL A 47 20.58 13.56 -0.42
N ILE A 48 19.30 13.48 -0.79
CA ILE A 48 18.84 12.54 -1.82
C ILE A 48 19.41 12.94 -3.19
N GLY A 49 19.43 14.23 -3.52
CA GLY A 49 20.00 14.74 -4.76
C GLY A 49 21.49 14.43 -4.90
N LEU A 50 22.26 14.60 -3.81
CA LEU A 50 23.67 14.23 -3.78
C LEU A 50 23.86 12.72 -3.97
N TYR A 51 23.03 11.89 -3.31
CA TYR A 51 23.04 10.45 -3.52
C TYR A 51 22.75 10.08 -4.99
N LEU A 52 21.73 10.68 -5.61
CA LEU A 52 21.38 10.44 -7.02
C LEU A 52 22.52 10.85 -7.96
N LEU A 53 23.17 11.98 -7.67
CA LEU A 53 24.32 12.49 -8.42
C LEU A 53 25.52 11.54 -8.31
N ILE A 54 25.91 11.14 -7.09
CA ILE A 54 27.03 10.22 -6.83
C ILE A 54 26.78 8.86 -7.50
N ARG A 55 25.54 8.35 -7.43
CA ARG A 55 25.15 7.08 -8.06
C ARG A 55 24.85 7.20 -9.55
N ARG A 56 25.01 8.41 -10.14
CA ARG A 56 24.74 8.73 -11.55
C ARG A 56 23.38 8.21 -12.03
N ARG A 57 22.37 8.25 -11.16
CA ARG A 57 21.01 7.84 -11.49
C ARG A 57 20.35 8.93 -12.32
N ARG A 58 19.82 8.58 -13.48
CA ARG A 58 19.02 9.50 -14.30
C ARG A 58 17.61 9.59 -13.73
N LEU A 59 17.08 10.80 -13.71
CA LEU A 59 15.66 11.05 -13.40
C LEU A 59 14.83 10.62 -14.61
N VAL A 60 13.80 9.80 -14.37
CA VAL A 60 12.99 9.18 -15.43
C VAL A 60 11.57 9.77 -15.52
N ALA A 61 11.18 10.65 -14.59
CA ALA A 61 9.83 11.24 -14.60
C ALA A 61 9.56 12.02 -15.89
N ARG A 62 8.41 11.72 -16.52
CA ARG A 62 7.93 12.43 -17.70
C ARG A 62 7.40 13.81 -17.30
N ARG A 63 7.41 14.79 -18.21
CA ARG A 63 6.93 16.17 -17.95
C ARG A 63 5.51 16.22 -17.37
N GLY A 64 4.60 15.37 -17.86
CA GLY A 64 3.23 15.30 -17.34
C GLY A 64 3.15 14.76 -15.91
N ASP A 65 4.03 13.81 -15.56
CA ASP A 65 4.10 13.25 -14.21
C ASP A 65 4.78 14.23 -13.24
N LEU A 66 5.69 15.10 -13.72
CA LEU A 66 6.30 16.16 -12.90
C LEU A 66 5.28 17.20 -12.42
N LEU A 67 4.30 17.59 -13.25
CA LEU A 67 3.25 18.52 -12.83
C LEU A 67 2.37 17.91 -11.73
N ARG A 68 2.05 16.62 -11.85
CA ARG A 68 1.32 15.88 -10.81
C ARG A 68 2.17 15.74 -9.56
N ALA A 69 3.46 15.43 -9.70
CA ALA A 69 4.40 15.35 -8.59
C ALA A 69 4.51 16.69 -7.85
N PHE A 70 4.52 17.81 -8.57
CA PHE A 70 4.46 19.15 -7.98
C PHE A 70 3.19 19.34 -7.13
N GLY A 71 2.01 18.99 -7.65
CA GLY A 71 0.76 19.05 -6.88
C GLY A 71 0.78 18.18 -5.62
N VAL A 72 1.27 16.94 -5.75
CA VAL A 72 1.47 16.03 -4.61
C VAL A 72 2.46 16.60 -3.60
N SER A 73 3.52 17.28 -4.06
CA SER A 73 4.51 17.94 -3.20
C SER A 73 3.90 19.13 -2.44
N ALA A 74 3.05 19.92 -3.10
CA ALA A 74 2.35 21.05 -2.48
C ALA A 74 1.44 20.59 -1.33
N ILE A 75 0.72 19.47 -1.50
CA ILE A 75 -0.17 18.94 -0.47
C ILE A 75 0.59 18.16 0.61
N GLY A 76 1.36 17.15 0.21
CA GLY A 76 1.94 16.16 1.12
C GLY A 76 3.25 16.56 1.80
N TYR A 77 3.93 17.58 1.29
CA TYR A 77 5.18 18.06 1.86
C TYR A 77 5.02 19.48 2.36
N ALA A 78 4.64 20.42 1.49
CA ALA A 78 4.49 21.82 1.89
C ALA A 78 3.33 22.06 2.88
N ALA A 79 2.10 21.77 2.49
CA ALA A 79 0.92 22.02 3.33
C ALA A 79 0.92 21.12 4.58
N TYR A 80 1.07 19.80 4.41
CA TYR A 80 1.16 18.86 5.51
C TYR A 80 2.29 19.21 6.50
N GLY A 81 3.52 19.42 6.01
CA GLY A 81 4.67 19.69 6.87
C GLY A 81 4.55 21.00 7.63
N THR A 82 4.01 22.04 6.99
CA THR A 82 3.77 23.34 7.64
C THR A 82 2.71 23.23 8.73
N LEU A 83 1.57 22.60 8.44
CA LEU A 83 0.51 22.39 9.42
C LEU A 83 1.00 21.54 10.59
N LEU A 84 1.76 20.47 10.32
CA LEU A 84 2.34 19.64 11.37
C LEU A 84 3.25 20.45 12.29
N ASN A 85 4.18 21.23 11.74
CA ASN A 85 5.10 22.03 12.54
C ASN A 85 4.37 23.12 13.35
N LEU A 86 3.36 23.77 12.76
CA LEU A 86 2.52 24.75 13.46
C LEU A 86 1.77 24.13 14.63
N GLY A 87 1.09 23.02 14.40
CA GLY A 87 0.31 22.34 15.46
C GLY A 87 1.20 21.69 16.53
N GLN A 88 2.41 21.25 16.20
CA GLN A 88 3.31 20.63 17.18
C GLN A 88 4.02 21.66 18.09
N THR A 89 3.81 22.96 17.90
CA THR A 89 4.42 24.00 18.75
C THR A 89 4.06 23.86 20.23
N THR A 90 2.84 23.41 20.55
CA THR A 90 2.40 23.20 21.94
C THR A 90 1.94 21.78 22.24
N VAL A 91 1.71 20.96 21.21
CA VAL A 91 1.21 19.60 21.37
C VAL A 91 2.38 18.64 21.51
N PRO A 92 2.46 17.84 22.60
CA PRO A 92 3.55 16.88 22.81
C PRO A 92 3.74 15.92 21.63
N ALA A 93 4.97 15.45 21.42
CA ALA A 93 5.34 14.58 20.31
C ALA A 93 4.48 13.29 20.27
N GLY A 94 4.27 12.67 21.44
CA GLY A 94 3.42 11.50 21.58
C GLY A 94 1.96 11.77 21.17
N THR A 95 1.37 12.86 21.65
CA THR A 95 -0.01 13.25 21.31
C THR A 95 -0.17 13.59 19.83
N THR A 96 0.81 14.27 19.24
CA THR A 96 0.84 14.61 17.81
C THR A 96 0.79 13.36 16.93
N SER A 97 1.59 12.35 17.27
CA SER A 97 1.59 11.07 16.54
C SER A 97 0.26 10.31 16.65
N LEU A 98 -0.42 10.37 17.80
CA LEU A 98 -1.74 9.77 18.00
C LEU A 98 -2.82 10.44 17.13
N LEU A 99 -2.79 11.78 17.07
CA LEU A 99 -3.72 12.54 16.23
C LEU A 99 -3.51 12.25 14.74
N LEU A 100 -2.27 12.16 14.27
CA LEU A 100 -1.99 11.83 12.86
C LEU A 100 -2.40 10.40 12.45
N ASN A 101 -2.44 9.46 13.40
CA ASN A 101 -2.94 8.11 13.15
C ASN A 101 -4.45 8.05 12.85
N THR A 102 -5.15 9.18 12.88
CA THR A 102 -6.53 9.29 12.40
C THR A 102 -6.62 9.48 10.88
N SER A 103 -5.50 9.66 10.19
CA SER A 103 -5.46 9.77 8.72
C SER A 103 -6.21 8.67 7.96
N PRO A 104 -6.27 7.38 8.39
CA PRO A 104 -7.06 6.37 7.67
C PRO A 104 -8.57 6.59 7.77
N VAL A 105 -9.05 7.28 8.82
CA VAL A 105 -10.47 7.69 8.92
C VAL A 105 -10.78 8.72 7.84
N PHE A 106 -9.90 9.71 7.67
CA PHE A 106 -10.04 10.68 6.59
C PHE A 106 -9.89 10.03 5.22
N ALA A 107 -9.01 9.03 5.08
CA ALA A 107 -8.88 8.27 3.83
C ALA A 107 -10.18 7.52 3.48
N LEU A 108 -10.83 6.88 4.45
CA LEU A 108 -12.14 6.22 4.25
C LEU A 108 -13.22 7.22 3.80
N ILE A 109 -13.27 8.40 4.43
CA ILE A 109 -14.23 9.46 4.07
C ILE A 109 -13.94 9.99 2.67
N LEU A 110 -12.67 10.25 2.35
CA LEU A 110 -12.24 10.72 1.03
C LEU A 110 -12.49 9.66 -0.05
N GLY A 111 -12.28 8.37 0.22
CA GLY A 111 -12.61 7.28 -0.69
C GLY A 111 -14.10 7.27 -1.05
N ARG A 112 -14.99 7.45 -0.07
CA ARG A 112 -16.43 7.58 -0.33
C ARG A 112 -16.79 8.80 -1.19
N LEU A 113 -16.16 9.94 -0.92
CA LEU A 113 -16.50 11.22 -1.55
C LEU A 113 -15.89 11.38 -2.95
N LEU A 114 -14.63 10.99 -3.13
CA LEU A 114 -13.87 11.20 -4.35
C LEU A 114 -13.93 9.99 -5.29
N LEU A 115 -13.98 8.77 -4.74
CA LEU A 115 -13.92 7.52 -5.51
C LEU A 115 -15.28 6.78 -5.56
N GLY A 116 -16.28 7.24 -4.79
CA GLY A 116 -17.61 6.63 -4.77
C GLY A 116 -17.67 5.29 -4.01
N GLU A 117 -16.63 4.95 -3.25
CA GLU A 117 -16.53 3.69 -2.51
C GLU A 117 -17.62 3.56 -1.43
N ARG A 118 -18.14 2.36 -1.18
CA ARG A 118 -19.15 2.15 -0.14
C ARG A 118 -18.48 2.02 1.23
N ILE A 119 -18.94 2.81 2.20
CA ILE A 119 -18.50 2.67 3.59
C ILE A 119 -19.32 1.55 4.24
N THR A 120 -18.63 0.54 4.77
CA THR A 120 -19.29 -0.55 5.51
C THR A 120 -19.76 -0.09 6.90
N PRO A 121 -20.78 -0.72 7.50
CA PRO A 121 -21.23 -0.37 8.86
C PRO A 121 -20.12 -0.42 9.92
N ARG A 122 -19.18 -1.36 9.77
CA ARG A 122 -17.98 -1.44 10.63
C ARG A 122 -17.07 -0.23 10.42
N GLY A 123 -16.91 0.26 9.19
CA GLY A 123 -16.17 1.49 8.89
C GLY A 123 -16.82 2.74 9.52
N ILE A 124 -18.15 2.82 9.53
CA ILE A 124 -18.89 3.90 10.21
C ILE A 124 -18.66 3.82 11.73
N ALA A 125 -18.83 2.64 12.32
CA ALA A 125 -18.61 2.45 13.75
C ALA A 125 -17.17 2.79 14.16
N GLY A 126 -16.17 2.32 13.41
CA GLY A 126 -14.77 2.65 13.65
C GLY A 126 -14.48 4.15 13.52
N THR A 127 -15.09 4.82 12.55
CA THR A 127 -14.99 6.29 12.39
C THR A 127 -15.53 7.04 13.60
N ILE A 128 -16.72 6.65 14.11
CA ILE A 128 -17.31 7.27 15.30
C ILE A 128 -16.38 7.09 16.51
N VAL A 129 -15.93 5.86 16.76
CA VAL A 129 -14.99 5.53 17.85
C VAL A 129 -13.72 6.37 17.73
N ALA A 130 -13.14 6.43 16.54
CA ALA A 130 -11.90 7.17 16.30
C ALA A 130 -12.06 8.66 16.60
N MET A 131 -13.15 9.27 16.11
CA MET A 131 -13.44 10.69 16.30
C MET A 131 -13.79 11.02 17.76
N THR A 132 -14.41 10.10 18.51
CA THR A 132 -14.57 10.26 19.97
C THR A 132 -13.22 10.34 20.69
N GLY A 133 -12.27 9.47 20.31
CA GLY A 133 -10.91 9.51 20.84
C GLY A 133 -10.21 10.83 20.54
N VAL A 134 -10.31 11.32 19.30
CA VAL A 134 -9.77 12.62 18.88
C VAL A 134 -10.38 13.77 19.67
N ALA A 135 -11.71 13.79 19.82
CA ALA A 135 -12.40 14.84 20.57
C ALA A 135 -11.92 14.86 22.03
N MET A 136 -11.69 13.69 22.64
CA MET A 136 -11.14 13.59 23.98
C MET A 136 -9.73 14.18 24.07
N VAL A 137 -8.84 13.87 23.11
CA VAL A 137 -7.50 14.46 23.04
C VAL A 137 -7.56 15.97 22.85
N ALA A 138 -8.42 16.46 21.95
CA ALA A 138 -8.51 17.89 21.62
C ALA A 138 -9.07 18.76 22.76
N VAL A 139 -9.93 18.19 23.63
CA VAL A 139 -10.60 18.93 24.72
C VAL A 139 -9.89 18.77 26.07
N PHE A 140 -9.27 17.61 26.32
CA PHE A 140 -8.71 17.26 27.63
C PHE A 140 -7.20 16.96 27.58
N GLY A 141 -6.60 16.86 26.39
CA GLY A 141 -5.20 16.45 26.21
C GLY A 141 -4.19 17.48 26.69
N GLY A 142 -4.55 18.77 26.73
CA GLY A 142 -3.69 19.85 27.22
C GLY A 142 -3.62 19.99 28.76
N GLY A 143 -4.25 19.08 29.52
CA GLY A 143 -4.26 19.12 30.99
C GLY A 143 -5.19 20.18 31.60
N ARG A 144 -5.90 20.95 30.77
CA ARG A 144 -6.91 21.95 31.14
C ARG A 144 -8.13 21.77 30.23
N LEU A 145 -9.32 22.04 30.75
CA LEU A 145 -10.55 22.00 29.96
C LEU A 145 -10.53 23.12 28.93
N GLY A 146 -10.48 22.78 27.65
CA GLY A 146 -10.49 23.75 26.56
C GLY A 146 -10.11 23.13 25.24
N LEU A 147 -10.65 23.69 24.15
CA LEU A 147 -10.32 23.26 22.80
C LEU A 147 -8.89 23.70 22.46
N ASP A 148 -8.01 22.74 22.21
CA ASP A 148 -6.65 23.01 21.76
C ASP A 148 -6.63 23.26 20.25
N TRP A 149 -6.45 24.52 19.85
CA TRP A 149 -6.35 24.93 18.44
C TRP A 149 -5.22 24.21 17.70
N ASN A 150 -4.11 23.95 18.37
CA ASN A 150 -2.96 23.28 17.76
C ASN A 150 -3.24 21.79 17.52
N ALA A 151 -4.02 21.16 18.39
CA ALA A 151 -4.53 19.80 18.15
C ALA A 151 -5.45 19.75 16.91
N LEU A 152 -6.27 20.77 16.68
CA LEU A 152 -7.10 20.88 15.46
C LEU A 152 -6.28 21.10 14.20
N ILE A 153 -5.19 21.88 14.27
CA ILE A 153 -4.25 22.04 13.16
C ILE A 153 -3.61 20.69 12.80
N ILE A 154 -3.20 19.88 13.80
CA ILE A 154 -2.67 18.53 13.55
C ILE A 154 -3.74 17.62 12.95
N LEU A 155 -4.99 17.72 13.41
CA LEU A 155 -6.09 16.94 12.83
C LEU A 155 -6.32 17.32 11.35
N PHE A 156 -6.25 18.61 11.03
CA PHE A 156 -6.31 19.06 9.64
C PHE A 156 -5.08 18.58 8.85
N ALA A 157 -3.89 18.56 9.45
CA ALA A 157 -2.70 17.94 8.85
C ALA A 157 -2.92 16.45 8.57
N ALA A 158 -3.61 15.71 9.44
CA ALA A 158 -3.96 14.29 9.23
C ALA A 158 -4.90 14.10 8.02
N PHE A 159 -5.85 15.02 7.83
CA PHE A 159 -6.71 15.06 6.64
C PHE A 159 -5.89 15.33 5.36
N ILE A 160 -5.00 16.32 5.38
CA ILE A 160 -4.11 16.64 4.26
C ILE A 160 -3.17 15.46 3.94
N LEU A 161 -2.68 14.77 4.97
CA LEU A 161 -1.89 13.56 4.83
C LEU A 161 -2.69 12.46 4.11
N ALA A 162 -3.94 12.22 4.50
CA ALA A 162 -4.79 11.24 3.84
C ALA A 162 -5.02 11.56 2.34
N LEU A 163 -5.31 12.83 2.03
CA LEU A 163 -5.45 13.30 0.64
C LEU A 163 -4.16 13.10 -0.16
N TYR A 164 -3.01 13.43 0.44
CA TYR A 164 -1.70 13.19 -0.15
C TYR A 164 -1.47 11.71 -0.47
N LEU A 165 -1.77 10.80 0.45
CA LEU A 165 -1.54 9.37 0.26
C LEU A 165 -2.36 8.81 -0.90
N ILE A 166 -3.64 9.21 -0.99
CA ILE A 166 -4.52 8.83 -2.10
C ILE A 166 -3.96 9.36 -3.44
N TRP A 167 -3.50 10.61 -3.46
CA TRP A 167 -2.99 11.22 -4.69
C TRP A 167 -1.60 10.71 -5.09
N GLN A 168 -0.75 10.36 -4.13
CA GLN A 168 0.61 9.88 -4.39
C GLN A 168 0.62 8.46 -4.96
N GLN A 169 -0.28 7.58 -4.51
CA GLN A 169 -0.22 6.15 -4.82
C GLN A 169 -0.17 5.83 -6.32
N PRO A 170 -0.97 6.46 -7.21
CA PRO A 170 -0.89 6.22 -8.66
C PRO A 170 0.39 6.74 -9.32
N LEU A 171 1.08 7.71 -8.71
CA LEU A 171 2.34 8.24 -9.24
C LEU A 171 3.51 7.28 -8.96
N LEU A 172 3.45 6.50 -7.89
CA LEU A 172 4.50 5.55 -7.52
C LEU A 172 4.63 4.36 -8.48
N SER A 173 3.62 4.09 -9.33
CA SER A 173 3.74 3.13 -10.43
C SER A 173 4.42 3.71 -11.68
N ARG A 174 4.58 5.04 -11.75
CA ARG A 174 5.13 5.76 -12.92
C ARG A 174 6.48 6.41 -12.65
N ILE A 175 6.74 6.79 -11.40
CA ILE A 175 7.95 7.47 -10.95
C ILE A 175 8.63 6.57 -9.90
N PRO A 176 9.94 6.27 -10.03
CA PRO A 176 10.67 5.54 -9.01
C PRO A 176 10.54 6.21 -7.64
N ALA A 177 10.33 5.42 -6.59
CA ALA A 177 10.07 5.91 -5.23
C ALA A 177 11.08 6.98 -4.75
N ILE A 178 12.38 6.77 -4.95
CA ILE A 178 13.41 7.73 -4.54
C ILE A 178 13.34 9.05 -5.31
N GLU A 179 12.96 9.00 -6.59
CA GLU A 179 12.77 10.19 -7.42
C GLU A 179 11.51 10.95 -7.00
N MET A 180 10.43 10.23 -6.68
CA MET A 180 9.20 10.85 -6.16
C MET A 180 9.46 11.58 -4.82
N VAL A 181 10.26 10.98 -3.93
CA VAL A 181 10.63 11.61 -2.65
C VAL A 181 11.56 12.81 -2.88
N PHE A 182 12.50 12.72 -3.82
CA PHE A 182 13.36 13.85 -4.19
C PHE A 182 12.54 15.05 -4.66
N TRP A 183 11.63 14.86 -5.62
CA TRP A 183 10.74 15.91 -6.11
C TRP A 183 9.80 16.43 -5.01
N GLY A 184 9.25 15.52 -4.20
CA GLY A 184 8.46 15.82 -3.01
C GLY A 184 9.15 16.81 -2.06
N CYS A 185 10.37 16.45 -1.66
CA CYS A 185 11.19 17.26 -0.76
C CYS A 185 11.62 18.58 -1.41
N LEU A 186 12.04 18.56 -2.68
CA LEU A 186 12.52 19.74 -3.38
C LEU A 186 11.39 20.78 -3.54
N TRP A 187 10.27 20.39 -4.15
CA TRP A 187 9.15 21.31 -4.37
C TRP A 187 8.45 21.67 -3.05
N GLY A 188 8.29 20.72 -2.12
CA GLY A 188 7.71 21.00 -0.81
C GLY A 188 8.52 22.03 -0.01
N GLY A 189 9.85 21.92 -0.04
CA GLY A 189 10.74 22.89 0.57
C GLY A 189 10.72 24.25 -0.14
N LEU A 190 10.78 24.27 -1.48
CA LEU A 190 10.76 25.51 -2.25
C LEU A 190 9.44 26.27 -2.11
N LEU A 191 8.30 25.57 -2.06
CA LEU A 191 6.97 26.17 -1.90
C LEU A 191 6.76 26.79 -0.51
N THR A 192 7.45 26.29 0.51
CA THR A 192 7.36 26.81 1.88
C THR A 192 8.39 27.89 2.18
N LEU A 193 9.43 28.01 1.36
CA LEU A 193 10.50 29.00 1.53
C LEU A 193 10.00 30.47 1.60
N PRO A 194 9.00 30.93 0.81
CA PRO A 194 8.48 32.30 0.93
C PRO A 194 7.73 32.58 2.24
N LEU A 195 7.32 31.54 2.96
CA LEU A 195 6.63 31.66 4.26
C LEU A 195 7.62 31.71 5.43
N ALA A 196 8.90 31.41 5.18
CA ALA A 196 9.94 31.33 6.19
C ALA A 196 10.36 32.75 6.64
N PRO A 197 10.28 33.09 7.93
CA PRO A 197 10.77 34.38 8.44
C PRO A 197 12.30 34.49 8.46
N PHE A 198 13.02 33.39 8.31
CA PHE A 198 14.48 33.29 8.40
C PHE A 198 15.04 33.76 9.75
N ASP A 199 14.31 33.51 10.85
CA ASP A 199 14.72 33.89 12.20
C ASP A 199 15.60 32.80 12.84
N LEU A 200 16.70 32.50 12.15
CA LEU A 200 17.60 31.40 12.48
C LEU A 200 18.71 31.90 13.41
N HIS A 201 18.48 31.84 14.73
CA HIS A 201 19.47 32.17 15.76
C HIS A 201 20.55 31.08 15.90
N LEU A 202 21.26 30.76 14.81
CA LEU A 202 22.17 29.60 14.72
C LEU A 202 23.29 29.59 15.77
N THR A 203 23.72 30.75 16.25
CA THR A 203 24.74 30.87 17.32
C THR A 203 24.24 30.40 18.68
N ALA A 204 22.93 30.35 18.90
CA ALA A 204 22.31 29.83 20.12
C ALA A 204 22.11 28.31 20.08
N TRP A 205 22.37 27.67 18.94
CA TRP A 205 22.12 26.24 18.77
C TRP A 205 23.16 25.40 19.50
N GLN A 206 22.66 24.43 20.27
CA GLN A 206 23.50 23.48 20.98
C GLN A 206 23.74 22.23 20.12
N GLY A 207 24.71 21.40 20.50
CA GLY A 207 24.99 20.14 19.78
C GLY A 207 23.76 19.22 19.66
N ARG A 208 22.88 19.25 20.66
CA ARG A 208 21.59 18.53 20.67
C ARG A 208 20.63 19.02 19.58
N THR A 209 20.55 20.33 19.33
CA THR A 209 19.73 20.92 18.25
C THR A 209 20.23 20.48 16.87
N TRP A 210 21.54 20.51 16.65
CA TRP A 210 22.14 20.04 15.40
C TRP A 210 21.91 18.54 15.17
N LEU A 211 22.02 17.73 16.23
CA LEU A 211 21.71 16.30 16.16
C LEU A 211 20.24 16.06 15.85
N ALA A 212 19.31 16.82 16.44
CA ALA A 212 17.89 16.74 16.14
C ALA A 212 17.61 17.11 14.67
N LEU A 213 18.22 18.18 14.14
CA LEU A 213 18.08 18.55 12.73
C LEU A 213 18.62 17.45 11.81
N ALA A 214 19.80 16.91 12.10
CA ALA A 214 20.40 15.82 11.31
C ALA A 214 19.53 14.56 11.34
N ALA A 215 19.01 14.18 12.51
CA ALA A 215 18.09 13.06 12.66
C ALA A 215 16.78 13.30 11.87
N LEU A 216 16.21 14.50 11.97
CA LEU A 216 14.99 14.86 11.25
C LEU A 216 15.17 14.80 9.73
N VAL A 217 16.27 15.36 9.21
CA VAL A 217 16.57 15.43 7.78
C VAL A 217 16.96 14.06 7.22
N LEU A 218 17.94 13.39 7.83
CA LEU A 218 18.55 12.17 7.29
C LEU A 218 17.68 10.93 7.57
N VAL A 219 17.28 10.75 8.82
CA VAL A 219 16.60 9.53 9.27
C VAL A 219 15.10 9.66 9.02
N SER A 220 14.48 10.69 9.58
CA SER A 220 13.02 10.83 9.61
C SER A 220 12.40 11.48 8.38
N THR A 221 13.21 11.99 7.45
CA THR A 221 12.73 12.52 6.17
C THR A 221 13.31 11.71 5.03
N ALA A 222 14.62 11.81 4.75
CA ALA A 222 15.20 11.16 3.58
C ALA A 222 15.01 9.62 3.59
N LEU A 223 15.46 8.93 4.64
CA LEU A 223 15.32 7.48 4.73
C LEU A 223 13.87 7.04 4.92
N ALA A 224 13.16 7.63 5.89
CA ALA A 224 11.79 7.26 6.20
C ALA A 224 10.85 7.42 4.99
N TYR A 225 10.95 8.52 4.25
CA TYR A 225 10.08 8.76 3.10
C TYR A 225 10.44 7.84 1.92
N VAL A 226 11.72 7.52 1.71
CA VAL A 226 12.11 6.52 0.70
C VAL A 226 11.58 5.14 1.06
N PHE A 227 11.72 4.70 2.31
CA PHE A 227 11.16 3.41 2.75
C PHE A 227 9.63 3.40 2.67
N TRP A 228 8.98 4.51 3.04
CA TRP A 228 7.54 4.68 2.87
C TRP A 228 7.12 4.57 1.41
N ALA A 229 7.73 5.35 0.51
CA ALA A 229 7.39 5.36 -0.90
C ALA A 229 7.63 4.01 -1.57
N ARG A 230 8.67 3.27 -1.14
CA ARG A 230 8.90 1.88 -1.60
C ARG A 230 7.85 0.92 -1.05
N SER A 231 7.56 0.99 0.25
CA SER A 231 6.49 0.19 0.85
C SER A 231 5.17 0.45 0.13
N LEU A 232 4.81 1.71 -0.10
CA LEU A 232 3.56 2.09 -0.75
C LEU A 232 3.51 1.74 -2.24
N ALA A 233 4.65 1.56 -2.89
CA ALA A 233 4.71 1.02 -4.25
C ALA A 233 4.38 -0.48 -4.28
N GLU A 234 4.74 -1.22 -3.22
CA GLU A 234 4.64 -2.68 -3.12
C GLU A 234 3.34 -3.15 -2.40
N THR A 235 2.84 -2.35 -1.46
CA THR A 235 1.68 -2.64 -0.59
C THR A 235 0.53 -1.65 -0.81
N SER A 236 -0.68 -2.01 -0.39
CA SER A 236 -1.80 -1.05 -0.38
C SER A 236 -1.59 0.07 0.65
N VAL A 237 -2.27 1.22 0.47
CA VAL A 237 -2.29 2.33 1.47
C VAL A 237 -2.76 1.82 2.83
N ALA A 238 -3.73 0.90 2.85
CA ALA A 238 -4.28 0.34 4.08
C ALA A 238 -3.26 -0.52 4.84
N GLU A 239 -2.51 -1.36 4.12
CA GLU A 239 -1.47 -2.21 4.70
C GLU A 239 -0.27 -1.38 5.18
N GLY A 240 0.22 -0.45 4.36
CA GLY A 240 1.27 0.50 4.75
C GLY A 240 0.85 1.37 5.95
N GLY A 241 -0.40 1.82 5.96
CA GLY A 241 -0.98 2.61 7.05
C GLY A 241 -1.09 1.85 8.37
N SER A 242 -1.25 0.52 8.35
CA SER A 242 -1.29 -0.28 9.58
C SER A 242 0.03 -0.25 10.36
N LEU A 243 1.16 -0.09 9.68
CA LEU A 243 2.48 0.01 10.28
C LEU A 243 2.67 1.32 11.06
N LEU A 244 1.94 2.38 10.69
CA LEU A 244 1.96 3.65 11.40
C LEU A 244 1.38 3.56 12.83
N PHE A 245 0.64 2.50 13.18
CA PHE A 245 0.16 2.30 14.55
C PHE A 245 1.27 2.03 15.56
N ALA A 246 2.45 1.58 15.12
CA ALA A 246 3.60 1.41 16.01
C ALA A 246 4.30 2.75 16.32
N VAL A 247 4.10 3.77 15.49
CA VAL A 247 4.81 5.05 15.60
C VAL A 247 4.48 5.80 16.90
N PRO A 248 3.22 5.88 17.36
CA PRO A 248 2.93 6.57 18.63
C PRO A 248 3.55 5.94 19.85
N LEU A 249 3.61 4.61 19.91
CA LEU A 249 4.22 3.92 21.05
C LEU A 249 5.70 4.33 21.19
N ILE A 250 6.42 4.33 20.07
CA ILE A 250 7.83 4.75 20.04
C ILE A 250 7.95 6.26 20.30
N SER A 251 7.06 7.07 19.72
CA SER A 251 7.09 8.54 19.88
C SER A 251 6.82 8.99 21.30
N ILE A 252 5.86 8.36 22.01
CA ILE A 252 5.59 8.60 23.43
C ILE A 252 6.81 8.21 24.27
N THR A 253 7.40 7.04 23.99
CA THR A 253 8.58 6.55 24.74
C THR A 253 9.78 7.48 24.56
N LEU A 254 10.05 7.89 23.32
CA LEU A 254 11.15 8.81 23.01
C LEU A 254 10.88 10.23 23.53
N GLY A 255 9.63 10.71 23.48
CA GLY A 255 9.25 12.01 24.03
C GLY A 255 9.44 12.06 25.54
N TRP A 256 9.05 10.99 26.25
CA TRP A 256 9.29 10.85 27.68
C TRP A 256 10.79 10.81 28.02
N LEU A 257 11.58 10.02 27.28
CA LEU A 257 13.01 9.83 27.57
C LEU A 257 13.88 11.03 27.19
N LEU A 258 13.57 11.72 26.08
CA LEU A 258 14.44 12.73 25.49
C LEU A 258 13.96 14.16 25.75
N LEU A 259 12.64 14.39 25.84
CA LEU A 259 12.04 15.73 25.98
C LEU A 259 11.42 15.99 27.35
N ASP A 260 11.50 15.01 28.27
CA ASP A 260 10.81 15.01 29.56
C ASP A 260 9.29 15.22 29.42
N GLU A 261 8.71 14.76 28.31
CA GLU A 261 7.27 14.88 28.04
C GLU A 261 6.48 13.82 28.81
N THR A 262 5.54 14.25 29.66
CA THR A 262 4.54 13.37 30.26
C THR A 262 3.18 13.62 29.62
N PRO A 263 2.70 12.76 28.70
CA PRO A 263 1.39 12.96 28.08
C PRO A 263 0.30 12.88 29.14
N ALA A 264 -0.67 13.79 29.06
CA ALA A 264 -1.81 13.78 29.97
C ALA A 264 -2.54 12.43 29.88
N PRO A 265 -3.05 11.87 31.00
CA PRO A 265 -3.79 10.61 30.97
C PRO A 265 -4.96 10.63 29.97
N ALA A 266 -5.62 11.77 29.82
CA ALA A 266 -6.68 11.96 28.84
C ALA A 266 -6.20 11.87 27.39
N ALA A 267 -4.99 12.35 27.10
CA ALA A 267 -4.37 12.23 25.77
C ALA A 267 -4.05 10.77 25.44
N VAL A 268 -3.55 10.01 26.42
CA VAL A 268 -3.27 8.58 26.26
C VAL A 268 -4.56 7.78 26.05
N ILE A 269 -5.57 7.98 26.90
CA ILE A 269 -6.86 7.29 26.80
C ILE A 269 -7.55 7.63 25.48
N GLY A 270 -7.65 8.92 25.15
CA GLY A 270 -8.24 9.38 23.89
C GLY A 270 -7.48 8.85 22.67
N GLY A 271 -6.15 8.80 22.73
CA GLY A 271 -5.31 8.20 21.70
C GLY A 271 -5.55 6.70 21.51
N CYS A 272 -5.66 5.93 22.60
CA CYS A 272 -6.00 4.51 22.54
C CYS A 272 -7.38 4.27 21.92
N ILE A 273 -8.38 5.08 22.29
CA ILE A 273 -9.71 5.04 21.68
C ILE A 273 -9.62 5.36 20.18
N ALA A 274 -8.84 6.39 19.81
CA ALA A 274 -8.63 6.79 18.43
C ALA A 274 -8.04 5.64 17.61
N VAL A 275 -6.94 5.04 18.07
CA VAL A 275 -6.29 3.89 17.43
C VAL A 275 -7.22 2.70 17.31
N ALA A 276 -7.99 2.36 18.35
CA ALA A 276 -8.96 1.27 18.30
C ALA A 276 -10.02 1.49 17.21
N GLY A 277 -10.55 2.72 17.10
CA GLY A 277 -11.47 3.10 16.04
C GLY A 277 -10.86 3.00 14.64
N VAL A 278 -9.60 3.43 14.49
CA VAL A 278 -8.89 3.32 13.21
C VAL A 278 -8.62 1.85 12.85
N MET A 279 -8.26 1.00 13.81
CA MET A 279 -8.11 -0.44 13.56
C MET A 279 -9.41 -1.10 13.07
N LEU A 280 -10.56 -0.66 13.60
CA LEU A 280 -11.86 -1.09 13.08
C LEU A 280 -12.07 -0.61 11.65
N VAL A 281 -11.73 0.65 11.32
CA VAL A 281 -11.77 1.19 9.95
C VAL A 281 -10.87 0.39 9.01
N SER A 282 -9.62 0.12 9.39
CA SER A 282 -8.66 -0.63 8.56
C SER A 282 -9.10 -2.07 8.29
N ARG A 283 -9.80 -2.71 9.23
CA ARG A 283 -10.39 -4.06 9.04
C ARG A 283 -11.72 -4.04 8.28
N SER A 284 -12.27 -2.86 8.03
CA SER A 284 -13.55 -2.64 7.36
C SER A 284 -13.41 -2.32 5.88
N ALA A 285 -12.19 -1.96 5.44
CA ALA A 285 -11.85 -1.96 4.03
C ALA A 285 -12.00 -3.40 3.52
N ALA A 286 -12.94 -3.63 2.61
CA ALA A 286 -12.88 -4.82 1.78
C ALA A 286 -11.48 -4.86 1.13
N PRO A 287 -10.88 -6.03 0.86
CA PRO A 287 -9.74 -6.09 -0.05
C PRO A 287 -10.10 -5.24 -1.27
N VAL A 288 -9.20 -4.32 -1.63
CA VAL A 288 -9.41 -3.33 -2.69
C VAL A 288 -10.08 -4.03 -3.86
N SER A 289 -11.39 -3.83 -4.03
CA SER A 289 -12.04 -4.08 -5.30
C SER A 289 -11.47 -2.96 -6.15
N GLU A 290 -10.51 -3.29 -7.03
CA GLU A 290 -9.82 -2.26 -7.79
C GLU A 290 -10.85 -1.35 -8.49
N PRO A 291 -10.78 -0.04 -8.26
CA PRO A 291 -11.82 0.87 -8.72
C PRO A 291 -11.81 0.89 -10.25
N GLY A 292 -12.82 0.26 -10.86
CA GLY A 292 -13.17 0.44 -12.27
C GLY A 292 -12.92 -0.74 -13.21
N LEU A 293 -12.40 -1.88 -12.75
CA LEU A 293 -12.43 -3.08 -13.58
C LEU A 293 -13.85 -3.67 -13.53
N GLY A 294 -14.65 -3.30 -14.53
CA GLY A 294 -15.86 -4.08 -14.83
C GLY A 294 -15.50 -5.53 -15.17
N PRO A 295 -16.48 -6.44 -15.16
CA PRO A 295 -16.25 -7.81 -15.59
C PRO A 295 -15.60 -7.79 -16.96
N VAL A 296 -14.53 -8.56 -17.09
CA VAL A 296 -13.83 -8.73 -18.35
C VAL A 296 -14.82 -9.22 -19.42
N ALA A 297 -14.77 -8.62 -20.61
CA ALA A 297 -15.58 -9.04 -21.75
C ALA A 297 -14.97 -10.32 -22.35
N GLU A 298 -15.43 -11.47 -21.85
CA GLU A 298 -15.02 -12.81 -22.29
C GLU A 298 -16.27 -13.66 -22.60
N ASP A 299 -16.13 -14.66 -23.48
CA ASP A 299 -17.18 -15.66 -23.70
C ASP A 299 -17.42 -16.45 -22.40
N ILE A 300 -18.68 -16.83 -22.13
CA ILE A 300 -19.05 -17.55 -20.90
C ILE A 300 -19.71 -18.89 -21.26
N VAL A 301 -19.23 -19.94 -20.60
CA VAL A 301 -19.85 -21.27 -20.59
C VAL A 301 -20.63 -21.45 -19.30
N ASP A 302 -21.86 -21.95 -19.39
CA ASP A 302 -22.64 -22.32 -18.21
C ASP A 302 -21.96 -23.49 -17.49
N LEU A 303 -21.58 -23.27 -16.23
CA LEU A 303 -20.93 -24.26 -15.39
C LEU A 303 -21.91 -24.81 -14.36
N THR A 304 -22.03 -26.13 -14.31
CA THR A 304 -22.74 -26.82 -13.22
C THR A 304 -21.74 -27.57 -12.37
N LEU A 305 -21.31 -26.96 -11.26
CA LEU A 305 -20.46 -27.59 -10.24
C LEU A 305 -21.33 -28.03 -9.07
N THR A 306 -21.09 -29.23 -8.53
CA THR A 306 -21.73 -29.61 -7.27
C THR A 306 -21.19 -28.76 -6.12
N ALA A 307 -21.99 -28.55 -5.07
CA ALA A 307 -21.55 -27.79 -3.90
C ALA A 307 -20.28 -28.39 -3.26
N THR A 308 -20.18 -29.72 -3.28
CA THR A 308 -19.02 -30.47 -2.77
C THR A 308 -17.76 -30.20 -3.61
N ASP A 309 -17.87 -30.24 -4.94
CA ASP A 309 -16.73 -29.94 -5.83
C ASP A 309 -16.26 -28.50 -5.68
N ASN A 310 -17.20 -27.55 -5.61
CA ASN A 310 -16.88 -26.15 -5.45
C ASN A 310 -16.16 -25.89 -4.10
N ALA A 311 -16.63 -26.51 -3.02
CA ALA A 311 -15.98 -26.41 -1.71
C ALA A 311 -14.57 -27.02 -1.71
N ALA A 312 -14.38 -28.16 -2.38
CA ALA A 312 -13.08 -28.83 -2.47
C ALA A 312 -12.07 -28.01 -3.31
N ILE A 313 -12.49 -27.46 -4.45
CA ILE A 313 -11.65 -26.56 -5.26
C ILE A 313 -11.28 -25.31 -4.45
N THR A 314 -12.25 -24.70 -3.79
CA THR A 314 -12.02 -23.51 -2.95
C THR A 314 -11.02 -23.78 -1.83
N ALA A 315 -11.11 -24.94 -1.18
CA ALA A 315 -10.18 -25.33 -0.12
C ALA A 315 -8.76 -25.55 -0.65
N ALA A 316 -8.61 -26.28 -1.76
CA ALA A 316 -7.32 -26.53 -2.40
C ALA A 316 -6.66 -25.23 -2.86
N VAL A 317 -7.41 -24.35 -3.53
CA VAL A 317 -6.89 -23.05 -3.97
C VAL A 317 -6.57 -22.15 -2.78
N GLY A 318 -7.40 -22.16 -1.73
CA GLY A 318 -7.13 -21.43 -0.49
C GLY A 318 -5.80 -21.84 0.14
N GLN A 319 -5.49 -23.15 0.18
CA GLN A 319 -4.20 -23.65 0.64
C GLN A 319 -3.03 -23.13 -0.21
N ALA A 320 -3.15 -23.14 -1.54
CA ALA A 320 -2.13 -22.57 -2.42
C ALA A 320 -1.94 -21.06 -2.16
N VAL A 321 -3.04 -20.30 -2.07
CA VAL A 321 -2.99 -18.85 -1.81
C VAL A 321 -2.35 -18.55 -0.45
N ASP A 322 -2.68 -19.30 0.60
CA ASP A 322 -2.13 -19.10 1.94
C ASP A 322 -0.63 -19.43 2.02
N GLN A 323 -0.16 -20.44 1.28
CA GLN A 323 1.24 -20.87 1.29
C GLN A 323 2.13 -20.05 0.35
N ILE A 324 1.62 -19.69 -0.83
CA ILE A 324 2.37 -19.03 -1.91
C ILE A 324 2.14 -17.51 -1.91
N GLY A 325 0.98 -17.04 -1.45
CA GLY A 325 0.63 -15.62 -1.38
C GLY A 325 0.10 -15.05 -2.70
N ALA A 326 -0.60 -15.82 -3.53
CA ALA A 326 -1.10 -15.34 -4.82
C ALA A 326 -2.14 -14.21 -4.68
N ARG A 327 -2.10 -13.21 -5.57
CA ARG A 327 -3.07 -12.09 -5.61
C ARG A 327 -4.32 -12.47 -6.39
N LEU A 328 -4.13 -13.18 -7.50
CA LEU A 328 -5.20 -13.77 -8.28
C LEU A 328 -4.91 -15.26 -8.43
N ALA A 329 -5.89 -16.08 -8.06
CA ALA A 329 -5.85 -17.52 -8.26
C ALA A 329 -7.06 -17.96 -9.06
N THR A 330 -6.84 -18.74 -10.11
CA THR A 330 -7.90 -19.31 -10.93
C THR A 330 -7.62 -20.78 -11.18
N VAL A 331 -8.68 -21.56 -11.38
CA VAL A 331 -8.58 -22.93 -11.87
C VAL A 331 -9.36 -22.99 -13.16
N SER A 332 -8.73 -23.54 -14.20
CA SER A 332 -9.34 -23.65 -15.52
C SER A 332 -9.30 -25.09 -16.01
N LEU A 333 -10.37 -25.51 -16.68
CA LEU A 333 -10.50 -26.81 -17.32
C LEU A 333 -10.19 -26.69 -18.82
N TRP A 334 -9.45 -27.66 -19.35
CA TRP A 334 -9.08 -27.73 -20.76
C TRP A 334 -10.20 -28.32 -21.63
N ARG A 335 -10.51 -27.67 -22.76
CA ARG A 335 -11.36 -28.25 -23.81
C ARG A 335 -10.53 -28.61 -25.04
N PRO A 336 -10.27 -29.91 -25.29
CA PRO A 336 -9.41 -30.34 -26.39
C PRO A 336 -9.92 -29.94 -27.79
N GLU A 337 -11.23 -29.92 -27.97
CA GLU A 337 -11.87 -29.68 -29.28
C GLU A 337 -11.72 -28.23 -29.73
N SER A 338 -11.97 -27.27 -28.83
CA SER A 338 -11.84 -25.83 -29.09
C SER A 338 -10.45 -25.27 -28.76
N ARG A 339 -9.59 -26.06 -28.10
CA ARG A 339 -8.24 -25.68 -27.65
C ARG A 339 -8.22 -24.43 -26.77
N ASP A 340 -9.17 -24.36 -25.85
CA ASP A 340 -9.32 -23.26 -24.91
C ASP A 340 -9.40 -23.75 -23.45
N LEU A 341 -9.36 -22.78 -22.53
CA LEU A 341 -9.51 -23.00 -21.10
C LEU A 341 -10.79 -22.36 -20.59
N VAL A 342 -11.59 -23.12 -19.85
CA VAL A 342 -12.79 -22.61 -19.18
C VAL A 342 -12.53 -22.46 -17.69
N ARG A 343 -12.66 -21.24 -17.18
CA ARG A 343 -12.38 -20.93 -15.77
C ARG A 343 -13.47 -21.49 -14.87
N ILE A 344 -13.15 -22.50 -14.07
CA ILE A 344 -14.11 -23.11 -13.13
C ILE A 344 -14.07 -22.49 -11.72
N TYR A 345 -12.97 -21.81 -11.39
CA TYR A 345 -12.80 -21.09 -10.13
C TYR A 345 -11.97 -19.82 -10.32
N THR A 346 -12.23 -18.83 -9.47
CA THR A 346 -11.53 -17.55 -9.42
C THR A 346 -11.59 -16.97 -8.02
N SER A 347 -10.50 -16.37 -7.56
CA SER A 347 -10.46 -15.59 -6.31
C SER A 347 -10.97 -14.16 -6.48
N MET A 348 -11.24 -13.71 -7.72
CA MET A 348 -11.76 -12.37 -8.07
C MET A 348 -12.96 -12.48 -9.03
N PRO A 349 -14.12 -12.99 -8.58
CA PRO A 349 -15.29 -13.26 -9.41
C PRO A 349 -15.92 -12.00 -10.04
N GLU A 350 -15.67 -10.83 -9.45
CA GLU A 350 -16.11 -9.52 -9.96
C GLU A 350 -15.35 -9.07 -11.22
N VAL A 351 -14.10 -9.49 -11.39
CA VAL A 351 -13.27 -9.17 -12.56
C VAL A 351 -13.29 -10.33 -13.56
N TYR A 352 -12.97 -11.53 -13.09
CA TYR A 352 -12.87 -12.75 -13.87
C TYR A 352 -13.96 -13.71 -13.45
N ARG A 353 -14.91 -14.03 -14.34
CA ARG A 353 -16.07 -14.84 -13.95
C ARG A 353 -15.76 -16.33 -14.03
N PRO A 354 -16.33 -17.16 -13.15
CA PRO A 354 -16.50 -18.58 -13.44
C PRO A 354 -17.30 -18.74 -14.73
N GLY A 355 -16.86 -19.65 -15.60
CA GLY A 355 -17.39 -19.89 -16.94
C GLY A 355 -16.65 -19.11 -18.03
N GLY A 356 -15.83 -18.12 -17.67
CA GLY A 356 -15.04 -17.34 -18.62
C GLY A 356 -14.10 -18.22 -19.45
N VAL A 357 -14.11 -18.02 -20.76
CA VAL A 357 -13.28 -18.76 -21.72
C VAL A 357 -12.03 -17.94 -22.04
N SER A 358 -10.86 -18.56 -21.90
CA SER A 358 -9.60 -18.02 -22.40
C SER A 358 -9.27 -18.73 -23.72
N ALA A 359 -9.44 -18.00 -24.82
CA ALA A 359 -9.16 -18.46 -26.18
C ALA A 359 -7.78 -17.93 -26.63
N GLY A 360 -7.38 -18.25 -27.87
CA GLY A 360 -6.19 -17.63 -28.47
C GLY A 360 -4.87 -17.91 -27.74
N LEU A 361 -4.76 -19.02 -27.01
CA LEU A 361 -3.60 -19.33 -26.19
C LEU A 361 -2.31 -19.44 -27.03
N GLY A 362 -1.22 -18.86 -26.53
CA GLY A 362 0.08 -18.83 -27.20
C GLY A 362 0.63 -20.21 -27.56
N ALA A 363 1.29 -20.34 -28.71
CA ALA A 363 1.77 -21.61 -29.22
C ALA A 363 2.81 -22.27 -28.29
N ASP A 364 3.74 -21.47 -27.75
CA ASP A 364 4.78 -21.96 -26.84
C ASP A 364 4.18 -22.42 -25.50
N TRP A 365 3.19 -21.69 -24.99
CA TRP A 365 2.44 -22.08 -23.80
C TRP A 365 1.69 -23.40 -24.01
N ILE A 366 1.03 -23.60 -25.15
CA ILE A 366 0.34 -24.86 -25.48
C ILE A 366 1.35 -26.01 -25.56
N GLU A 367 2.48 -25.80 -26.24
CA GLU A 367 3.52 -26.82 -26.36
C GLU A 367 4.07 -27.22 -24.97
N GLN A 368 4.34 -26.27 -24.09
CA GLN A 368 4.84 -26.55 -22.75
C GLN A 368 3.77 -27.18 -21.84
N CYS A 369 2.64 -26.48 -21.62
CA CYS A 369 1.65 -26.88 -20.61
C CYS A 369 0.74 -28.03 -21.08
N VAL A 370 0.34 -28.04 -22.35
CA VAL A 370 -0.65 -29.02 -22.86
C VAL A 370 0.05 -30.25 -23.44
N VAL A 371 1.06 -30.06 -24.29
CA VAL A 371 1.74 -31.16 -24.99
C VAL A 371 2.76 -31.83 -24.07
N ARG A 372 3.72 -31.07 -23.53
CA ARG A 372 4.77 -31.60 -22.64
C ARG A 372 4.30 -31.84 -21.21
N ARG A 373 3.21 -31.17 -20.80
CA ARG A 373 2.65 -31.23 -19.44
C ARG A 373 3.62 -30.72 -18.39
N GLU A 374 4.36 -29.69 -18.76
CA GLU A 374 5.31 -29.02 -17.89
C GLU A 374 4.68 -27.74 -17.36
N SER A 375 4.71 -27.55 -16.05
CA SER A 375 4.22 -26.33 -15.43
C SER A 375 5.05 -25.12 -15.86
N TYR A 376 4.39 -23.98 -15.96
CA TYR A 376 4.98 -22.73 -16.43
C TYR A 376 5.18 -21.76 -15.27
N LEU A 377 6.33 -21.09 -15.25
CA LEU A 377 6.67 -20.05 -14.29
C LEU A 377 7.35 -18.90 -15.04
N THR A 378 6.77 -17.71 -14.95
CA THR A 378 7.41 -16.47 -15.38
C THR A 378 7.36 -15.42 -14.28
N ASP A 379 8.35 -14.55 -14.30
CA ASP A 379 8.45 -13.36 -13.46
C ASP A 379 8.63 -12.08 -14.31
N ASP A 380 8.50 -12.21 -15.63
CA ASP A 380 8.60 -11.12 -16.60
C ASP A 380 7.20 -10.70 -17.07
N PRO A 381 6.79 -9.43 -16.85
CA PRO A 381 5.55 -8.89 -17.41
C PRO A 381 5.42 -9.04 -18.92
N GLY A 382 6.54 -9.03 -19.66
CA GLY A 382 6.55 -9.19 -21.12
C GLY A 382 6.14 -10.58 -21.58
N ASP A 383 6.46 -11.62 -20.79
CA ASP A 383 6.06 -12.99 -21.11
C ASP A 383 4.55 -13.18 -20.87
N LEU A 384 3.97 -12.50 -19.89
CA LEU A 384 2.52 -12.48 -19.68
C LEU A 384 1.76 -11.83 -20.85
N GLU A 385 2.39 -10.89 -21.56
CA GLU A 385 1.85 -10.27 -22.78
C GLU A 385 1.90 -11.20 -24.00
N SER A 386 2.91 -12.08 -24.08
CA SER A 386 3.08 -13.02 -25.20
C SER A 386 2.41 -14.38 -24.98
N ASP A 387 2.30 -14.84 -23.72
CA ASP A 387 2.03 -16.24 -23.38
C ASP A 387 0.62 -16.47 -22.83
N ALA A 388 -0.41 -16.11 -23.60
CA ALA A 388 -1.78 -16.60 -23.42
C ALA A 388 -2.65 -15.92 -22.33
N PHE A 389 -2.28 -14.76 -21.79
CA PHE A 389 -3.20 -13.99 -20.96
C PHE A 389 -3.95 -12.94 -21.79
N GLU A 390 -5.12 -13.33 -22.28
CA GLU A 390 -6.11 -12.34 -22.72
C GLU A 390 -6.38 -11.38 -21.54
N HIS A 391 -6.60 -10.09 -21.85
CA HIS A 391 -6.88 -9.01 -20.89
C HIS A 391 -5.66 -8.33 -20.24
N HIS A 392 -4.64 -7.99 -21.05
CA HIS A 392 -3.45 -7.25 -20.63
C HIS A 392 -3.74 -5.94 -19.87
N ASP A 393 -4.77 -5.18 -20.27
CA ASP A 393 -5.19 -3.95 -19.57
C ASP A 393 -5.62 -4.25 -18.12
N THR A 394 -6.30 -5.37 -17.91
CA THR A 394 -6.74 -5.86 -16.59
C THR A 394 -5.56 -6.34 -15.77
N LEU A 395 -4.63 -7.11 -16.35
CA LEU A 395 -3.41 -7.55 -15.65
C LEU A 395 -2.54 -6.36 -15.24
N THR A 396 -2.39 -5.38 -16.12
CA THR A 396 -1.65 -4.14 -15.86
C THR A 396 -2.32 -3.31 -14.77
N ALA A 397 -3.64 -3.20 -14.79
CA ALA A 397 -4.41 -2.53 -13.74
C ALA A 397 -4.21 -3.20 -12.38
N LEU A 398 -4.30 -4.53 -12.35
CA LEU A 398 -4.07 -5.38 -11.16
C LEU A 398 -2.59 -5.46 -10.75
N ARG A 399 -1.69 -4.88 -11.55
CA ARG A 399 -0.22 -4.92 -11.41
C ARG A 399 0.32 -6.35 -11.33
N LEU A 400 -0.28 -7.27 -12.06
CA LEU A 400 0.16 -8.65 -12.17
C LEU A 400 1.25 -8.74 -13.22
N GLY A 401 2.35 -9.40 -12.88
CA GLY A 401 3.56 -9.46 -13.70
C GLY A 401 4.43 -10.70 -13.45
N ALA A 402 3.97 -11.60 -12.58
CA ALA A 402 4.52 -12.93 -12.35
C ALA A 402 3.38 -13.94 -12.40
N ALA A 403 3.62 -15.11 -13.00
CA ALA A 403 2.63 -16.18 -13.08
C ALA A 403 3.24 -17.56 -12.86
N ILE A 404 2.47 -18.41 -12.18
CA ILE A 404 2.62 -19.86 -12.15
C ILE A 404 1.38 -20.47 -12.80
N ASN A 405 1.56 -21.26 -13.85
CA ASN A 405 0.51 -22.13 -14.37
C ASN A 405 0.91 -23.57 -14.03
N ALA A 406 0.44 -24.04 -12.88
CA ALA A 406 0.67 -25.41 -12.43
C ALA A 406 -0.28 -26.36 -13.16
N VAL A 407 0.30 -27.30 -13.90
CA VAL A 407 -0.42 -28.20 -14.79
C VAL A 407 -1.14 -29.28 -14.00
N VAL A 408 -2.44 -29.45 -14.24
CA VAL A 408 -3.25 -30.53 -13.67
C VAL A 408 -3.32 -31.67 -14.69
N THR A 409 -2.76 -32.83 -14.34
CA THR A 409 -2.82 -34.03 -15.19
C THR A 409 -3.43 -35.23 -14.47
N ARG A 410 -4.03 -36.12 -15.25
CA ARG A 410 -4.44 -37.46 -14.79
C ARG A 410 -4.29 -38.46 -15.92
N ASP A 411 -3.77 -39.64 -15.62
CA ASP A 411 -3.58 -40.73 -16.59
C ASP A 411 -2.85 -40.28 -17.87
N GLY A 412 -1.88 -39.38 -17.73
CA GLY A 412 -1.11 -38.81 -18.83
C GLY A 412 -1.86 -37.80 -19.71
N ARG A 413 -3.06 -37.35 -19.31
CA ARG A 413 -3.84 -36.32 -20.01
C ARG A 413 -3.77 -34.98 -19.27
N PHE A 414 -3.66 -33.89 -20.03
CA PHE A 414 -3.82 -32.53 -19.52
C PHE A 414 -5.31 -32.25 -19.28
N LEU A 415 -5.68 -31.95 -18.02
CA LEU A 415 -7.06 -31.65 -17.64
C LEU A 415 -7.31 -30.15 -17.51
N GLY A 416 -6.27 -29.37 -17.23
CA GLY A 416 -6.39 -27.95 -16.93
C GLY A 416 -5.20 -27.43 -16.15
N CYS A 417 -5.35 -26.26 -15.54
CA CYS A 417 -4.29 -25.61 -14.78
C CYS A 417 -4.82 -24.86 -13.56
N LEU A 418 -4.00 -24.85 -12.51
CA LEU A 418 -4.06 -23.86 -11.43
C LEU A 418 -3.19 -22.69 -11.84
N ASN A 419 -3.80 -21.52 -12.07
CA ASN A 419 -3.07 -20.31 -12.43
C ASN A 419 -3.00 -19.39 -11.21
N LEU A 420 -1.79 -19.04 -10.81
CA LEU A 420 -1.50 -18.12 -9.71
C LEU A 420 -0.76 -16.92 -10.29
N LEU A 421 -1.28 -15.72 -10.05
CA LEU A 421 -0.67 -14.49 -10.50
C LEU A 421 -0.32 -13.58 -9.32
N HIS A 422 0.79 -12.89 -9.45
CA HIS A 422 1.26 -11.90 -8.48
C HIS A 422 2.05 -10.77 -9.18
N THR A 423 2.49 -9.78 -8.40
CA THR A 423 3.43 -8.74 -8.87
C THR A 423 4.79 -9.37 -9.29
N PRO A 424 5.56 -8.71 -10.17
CA PRO A 424 6.93 -9.14 -10.48
C PRO A 424 7.81 -9.33 -9.23
N GLY A 425 8.74 -10.27 -9.27
CA GLY A 425 9.67 -10.61 -8.19
C GLY A 425 9.10 -11.57 -7.14
N SER A 426 7.92 -12.13 -7.35
CA SER A 426 7.15 -12.75 -6.25
C SER A 426 7.19 -14.26 -6.22
N TYR A 427 7.47 -14.92 -7.35
CA TYR A 427 7.50 -16.37 -7.44
C TYR A 427 8.91 -16.92 -7.62
N THR A 428 9.12 -18.09 -7.04
CA THR A 428 10.34 -18.87 -7.12
C THR A 428 10.04 -20.29 -7.62
N ALA A 429 11.09 -21.02 -8.00
CA ALA A 429 10.94 -22.44 -8.31
C ALA A 429 10.45 -23.28 -7.12
N ALA A 430 10.54 -22.77 -5.88
CA ALA A 430 9.95 -23.45 -4.71
C ALA A 430 8.43 -23.30 -4.69
N ASP A 431 7.91 -22.13 -5.06
CA ASP A 431 6.48 -21.85 -5.13
C ASP A 431 5.81 -22.69 -6.22
N LEU A 432 6.49 -22.86 -7.37
CA LEU A 432 6.04 -23.76 -8.43
C LEU A 432 5.83 -25.19 -7.93
N ARG A 433 6.76 -25.73 -7.12
CA ARG A 433 6.62 -27.09 -6.55
C ARG A 433 5.44 -27.21 -5.59
N ILE A 434 5.13 -26.17 -4.84
CA ILE A 434 3.96 -26.14 -3.95
C ILE A 434 2.69 -26.10 -4.82
N ALA A 435 2.67 -25.27 -5.86
CA ALA A 435 1.56 -25.17 -6.79
C ALA A 435 1.32 -26.50 -7.52
N ASP A 436 2.37 -27.21 -7.94
CA ASP A 436 2.27 -28.54 -8.55
C ASP A 436 1.66 -29.59 -7.60
N ALA A 437 2.01 -29.53 -6.32
CA ALA A 437 1.41 -30.41 -5.32
C ALA A 437 -0.10 -30.16 -5.16
N VAL A 438 -0.52 -28.90 -5.13
CA VAL A 438 -1.95 -28.53 -5.09
C VAL A 438 -2.65 -28.89 -6.40
N ALA A 439 -1.99 -28.70 -7.55
CA ALA A 439 -2.51 -29.10 -8.85
C ALA A 439 -2.78 -30.62 -8.92
N ALA A 440 -1.96 -31.44 -8.27
CA ALA A 440 -2.20 -32.87 -8.16
C ALA A 440 -3.48 -33.20 -7.36
N ASP A 441 -3.76 -32.48 -6.28
CA ASP A 441 -4.99 -32.65 -5.47
C ASP A 441 -6.24 -32.27 -6.27
N LEU A 442 -6.11 -31.33 -7.21
CA LEU A 442 -7.19 -30.92 -8.11
C LEU A 442 -7.51 -31.97 -9.20
N ALA A 443 -6.58 -32.88 -9.51
CA ALA A 443 -6.71 -33.82 -10.63
C ALA A 443 -7.95 -34.73 -10.53
N GLU A 444 -8.28 -35.19 -9.32
CA GLU A 444 -9.45 -36.05 -9.14
C GLU A 444 -10.77 -35.30 -9.35
N ILE A 445 -10.80 -34.04 -8.95
CA ILE A 445 -11.96 -33.17 -9.10
C ILE A 445 -12.15 -32.81 -10.57
N LEU A 446 -11.10 -32.32 -11.24
CA LEU A 446 -11.19 -31.89 -12.64
C LEU A 446 -11.54 -33.05 -13.58
N ALA A 447 -11.05 -34.27 -13.31
CA ALA A 447 -11.33 -35.44 -14.15
C ALA A 447 -12.81 -35.86 -14.19
N ARG A 448 -13.60 -35.51 -13.16
CA ARG A 448 -15.03 -35.86 -13.08
C ARG A 448 -15.96 -34.73 -13.56
N LEU A 449 -15.41 -33.56 -13.90
CA LEU A 449 -16.19 -32.44 -14.41
C LEU A 449 -16.46 -32.62 -15.90
N THR A 450 -17.70 -32.34 -16.30
CA THR A 450 -18.14 -32.26 -17.70
C THR A 450 -18.63 -30.85 -17.98
N LEU A 451 -18.16 -30.25 -19.07
CA LEU A 451 -18.60 -28.93 -19.53
C LEU A 451 -19.70 -29.08 -20.58
N GLU A 452 -20.78 -28.30 -20.48
CA GLU A 452 -21.74 -28.15 -21.57
C GLU A 452 -21.16 -27.24 -22.69
N PRO A 453 -21.66 -27.33 -23.95
CA PRO A 453 -21.24 -26.45 -25.04
C PRO A 453 -21.49 -24.96 -24.73
N ALA A 454 -20.58 -24.08 -25.19
CA ALA A 454 -20.69 -22.64 -24.97
C ALA A 454 -21.96 -22.03 -25.60
N ARG A 455 -22.58 -21.05 -24.94
CA ARG A 455 -23.65 -20.22 -25.52
C ARG A 455 -23.07 -18.86 -25.88
N HIS A 456 -23.09 -18.50 -27.16
CA HIS A 456 -22.71 -17.15 -27.59
C HIS A 456 -23.72 -16.12 -27.07
N LEU A 457 -23.25 -15.14 -26.30
CA LEU A 457 -24.03 -13.97 -25.93
C LEU A 457 -24.06 -13.03 -27.15
N ASN A 458 -25.17 -13.02 -27.88
CA ASN A 458 -25.41 -12.00 -28.90
C ASN A 458 -25.60 -10.63 -28.23
N ALA A 459 -24.70 -9.69 -28.57
CA ALA A 459 -24.79 -8.22 -28.59
C ALA A 459 -25.31 -7.47 -27.36
#